data_AF-A0A4S4BAQ5-F1
#
_entry.id   AF-A0A4S4BAQ5-F1
#
_cell.length_a   1.000
_cell.length_b   1.000
_cell.length_c   1.000
_cell.angle_alpha   90.00
_cell.angle_beta   90.00
_cell.angle_gamma   90.00
#
_symmetry.space_group_name_H-M   'P 1'
#
loop_
_entity.id
_entity.type
_entity.pdbx_description
1 polymer ?
#
loop_
_entity_poly.entity_id
_entity_poly.type
_entity_poly.pdbx_seq_one_letter_code
_entity_poly.pdbx_strand_id
1 'polypeptide(L)'
;MTDFDQPTQPQPEKPTTFAGATRTQVKDWQNEHGEDRVKLLSVPVGQGRQQFIIRAPSRGEYNHYLSNIAKSDRSFDRVNLATRNLFSTCLLAPDVDTIKAIWEQYPALTDTMTEPVMKLAGTDLEVREETF
;
A
#
# COMPACT_ATOMS: atom_id res chain seq x y z
N MET A 1 11.94 57.18 -13.43
CA MET A 1 11.18 56.06 -12.84
C MET A 1 12.06 54.84 -12.97
N THR A 2 12.62 54.39 -11.86
CA THR A 2 13.53 53.23 -11.81
C THR A 2 12.71 52.02 -11.43
N ASP A 3 12.61 51.05 -12.33
CA ASP A 3 12.09 49.71 -12.05
C ASP A 3 13.04 49.02 -11.06
N PHE A 4 12.50 48.64 -9.90
CA PHE A 4 13.16 47.74 -8.97
C PHE A 4 12.74 46.32 -9.33
N ASP A 5 13.61 45.60 -10.03
CA ASP A 5 13.57 44.14 -10.08
C ASP A 5 13.73 43.62 -8.65
N GLN A 6 12.62 43.16 -8.05
CA GLN A 6 12.68 42.42 -6.80
C GLN A 6 13.32 41.05 -7.08
N PRO A 7 14.33 40.62 -6.30
CA PRO A 7 14.87 39.29 -6.43
C PRO A 7 13.80 38.27 -6.01
N THR A 8 13.35 37.45 -6.98
CA THR A 8 12.49 36.30 -6.75
C THR A 8 13.20 35.38 -5.75
N GLN A 9 12.75 35.35 -4.50
CA GLN A 9 13.24 34.38 -3.53
C GLN A 9 12.96 32.97 -4.07
N PRO A 10 13.94 32.03 -4.05
CA PRO A 10 13.67 30.65 -4.40
C PRO A 10 12.61 30.12 -3.43
N GLN A 11 11.43 29.77 -3.96
CA GLN A 11 10.40 29.13 -3.17
C GLN A 11 10.99 27.86 -2.55
N PRO A 12 10.80 27.60 -1.25
CA PRO A 12 11.23 26.34 -0.65
C PRO A 12 10.56 25.20 -1.41
N GLU A 13 11.37 24.31 -1.99
CA GLU A 13 10.88 23.14 -2.70
C GLU A 13 9.92 22.39 -1.78
N LYS A 14 8.64 22.29 -2.18
CA LYS A 14 7.68 21.49 -1.43
C LYS A 14 8.27 20.07 -1.34
N PRO A 15 8.39 19.49 -0.13
CA PRO A 15 8.91 18.14 -0.01
C PRO A 15 8.07 17.21 -0.87
N THR A 16 8.74 16.48 -1.77
CA THR A 16 8.06 15.47 -2.59
C THR A 16 7.51 14.40 -1.66
N THR A 17 6.18 14.29 -1.59
CA THR A 17 5.50 13.28 -0.78
C THR A 17 4.88 12.19 -1.66
N PHE A 18 4.79 10.99 -1.12
CA PHE A 18 4.19 9.81 -1.72
C PHE A 18 3.14 9.28 -0.76
N ALA A 19 1.86 9.32 -1.13
CA ALA A 19 0.76 8.98 -0.20
C ALA A 19 0.81 9.74 1.15
N GLY A 20 1.36 10.96 1.16
CA GLY A 20 1.58 11.75 2.39
C GLY A 20 2.87 11.45 3.14
N ALA A 21 3.63 10.42 2.77
CA ALA A 21 4.93 10.10 3.34
C ALA A 21 6.06 10.86 2.63
N THR A 22 7.07 11.28 3.38
CA THR A 22 8.29 11.88 2.83
C THR A 22 9.19 10.83 2.20
N ARG A 23 10.07 11.25 1.29
CA ARG A 23 11.08 10.37 0.68
C ARG A 23 11.97 9.66 1.72
N THR A 24 12.29 10.33 2.82
CA THR A 24 13.06 9.75 3.92
C THR A 24 12.31 8.61 4.58
N GLN A 25 11.03 8.80 4.92
CA GLN A 25 10.19 7.73 5.50
C GLN A 25 10.08 6.52 4.57
N VAL A 26 9.90 6.75 3.26
CA VAL A 26 9.88 5.66 2.28
C VAL A 26 11.19 4.87 2.30
N LYS A 27 12.32 5.57 2.34
CA LYS A 27 13.64 4.95 2.39
C LYS A 27 13.85 4.16 3.69
N ASP A 28 13.37 4.67 4.81
CA ASP A 28 13.45 3.98 6.10
C ASP A 28 12.65 2.67 6.08
N TRP A 29 11.42 2.70 5.53
CA TRP A 29 10.62 1.47 5.33
C TRP A 29 11.26 0.49 4.36
N GLN A 30 11.89 0.96 3.30
CA GLN A 30 12.64 0.10 2.36
C GLN A 30 13.85 -0.55 3.04
N ASN A 31 14.55 0.16 3.92
CA ASN A 31 15.65 -0.42 4.71
C ASN A 31 15.13 -1.45 5.73
N GLU A 32 13.98 -1.20 6.34
CA GLU A 32 13.38 -2.09 7.35
C GLU A 32 12.80 -3.36 6.73
N HIS A 33 12.09 -3.24 5.61
CA HIS A 33 11.30 -4.33 5.04
C HIS A 33 11.91 -4.93 3.77
N GLY A 34 12.91 -4.31 3.17
CA GLY A 34 13.44 -4.65 1.84
C GLY A 34 12.92 -3.72 0.75
N GLU A 35 13.81 -3.24 -0.12
CA GLU A 35 13.49 -2.25 -1.16
C GLU A 35 12.47 -2.79 -2.19
N ASP A 36 12.62 -4.05 -2.57
CA ASP A 36 11.72 -4.77 -3.47
C ASP A 36 10.38 -5.13 -2.81
N ARG A 37 10.33 -5.11 -1.47
CA ARG A 37 9.18 -5.48 -0.67
C ARG A 37 8.29 -4.29 -0.28
N VAL A 38 8.69 -3.07 -0.58
CA VAL A 38 7.87 -1.86 -0.39
C VAL A 38 7.44 -1.31 -1.75
N LYS A 39 6.13 -1.07 -1.94
CA LYS A 39 5.57 -0.60 -3.21
C LYS A 39 4.65 0.60 -3.02
N LEU A 40 4.76 1.55 -3.95
CA LEU A 40 3.78 2.61 -4.14
C LEU A 40 2.67 2.12 -5.08
N LEU A 41 1.46 2.04 -4.57
CA LEU A 41 0.26 1.79 -5.35
C LEU A 41 -0.38 3.12 -5.71
N SER A 42 -0.99 3.17 -6.90
CA SER A 42 -1.85 4.26 -7.31
C SER A 42 -3.16 3.67 -7.78
N VAL A 43 -4.25 3.93 -7.07
CA VAL A 43 -5.56 3.28 -7.27
C VAL A 43 -6.56 4.34 -7.75
N PRO A 44 -7.39 4.03 -8.77
CA PRO A 44 -8.43 4.95 -9.21
C PRO A 44 -9.51 5.12 -8.13
N VAL A 45 -9.75 6.35 -7.70
CA VAL A 45 -10.78 6.71 -6.71
C VAL A 45 -11.58 7.89 -7.27
N GLY A 46 -12.83 7.64 -7.67
CA GLY A 46 -13.66 8.63 -8.37
C GLY A 46 -13.02 9.08 -9.69
N GLN A 47 -12.82 10.39 -9.84
CA GLN A 47 -12.15 10.99 -11.02
C GLN A 47 -10.62 11.12 -10.85
N GLY A 48 -10.09 10.73 -9.70
CA GLY A 48 -8.67 10.88 -9.35
C GLY A 48 -7.97 9.54 -9.11
N ARG A 49 -6.73 9.64 -8.63
CA ARG A 49 -5.96 8.48 -8.15
C ARG A 49 -5.49 8.73 -6.74
N GLN A 50 -5.74 7.79 -5.84
CA GLN A 50 -5.18 7.78 -4.49
C GLN A 50 -3.90 6.95 -4.47
N GLN A 51 -2.87 7.47 -3.80
CA GLN A 51 -1.62 6.74 -3.58
C GLN A 51 -1.62 6.02 -2.24
N PHE A 52 -0.99 4.85 -2.20
CA PHE A 52 -0.76 4.05 -0.99
C PHE A 52 0.66 3.52 -1.01
N ILE A 53 1.30 3.42 0.13
CA ILE A 53 2.56 2.69 0.30
C ILE A 53 2.26 1.46 1.12
N ILE A 54 2.61 0.31 0.56
CA ILE A 54 2.43 -1.00 1.19
C ILE A 54 3.78 -1.70 1.30
N ARG A 55 3.85 -2.65 2.22
CA ARG A 55 4.90 -3.67 2.26
C ARG A 55 4.36 -5.05 1.91
N ALA A 56 5.25 -5.97 1.59
CA ALA A 56 4.94 -7.39 1.54
C ALA A 56 4.43 -7.87 2.92
N PRO A 57 3.44 -8.77 2.97
CA PRO A 57 3.06 -9.39 4.23
C PRO A 57 4.21 -10.27 4.72
N SER A 58 4.36 -10.37 6.04
CA SER A 58 5.16 -11.43 6.63
C SER A 58 4.46 -12.78 6.46
N ARG A 59 5.21 -13.88 6.56
CA ARG A 59 4.65 -15.23 6.50
C ARG A 59 3.55 -15.46 7.55
N GLY A 60 3.71 -14.89 8.75
CA GLY A 60 2.71 -15.01 9.82
C GLY A 60 1.39 -14.32 9.47
N GLU A 61 1.44 -13.11 8.93
CA GLU A 61 0.26 -12.36 8.49
C GLU A 61 -0.44 -13.04 7.33
N TYR A 62 0.32 -13.54 6.34
CA TYR A 62 -0.24 -14.26 5.20
C TYR A 62 -0.90 -15.59 5.63
N ASN A 63 -0.26 -16.35 6.52
CA ASN A 63 -0.85 -17.56 7.09
C ASN A 63 -2.12 -17.26 7.89
N HIS A 64 -2.15 -16.15 8.64
CA HIS A 64 -3.35 -15.72 9.35
C HIS A 64 -4.50 -15.39 8.39
N TYR A 65 -4.20 -14.67 7.30
CA TYR A 65 -5.13 -14.43 6.21
C TYR A 65 -5.70 -15.74 5.63
N LEU A 66 -4.83 -16.69 5.25
CA LEU A 66 -5.26 -17.99 4.72
C LEU A 66 -6.15 -18.75 5.71
N SER A 67 -5.81 -18.73 7.01
CA SER A 67 -6.65 -19.37 8.03
C SER A 67 -8.03 -18.71 8.14
N ASN A 68 -8.12 -17.38 8.02
CA ASN A 68 -9.39 -16.67 8.07
C ASN A 68 -10.26 -16.96 6.85
N ILE A 69 -9.65 -17.04 5.66
CA ILE A 69 -10.33 -17.46 4.43
C ILE A 69 -10.83 -18.90 4.54
N ALA A 70 -10.02 -19.83 5.04
CA ALA A 70 -10.41 -21.23 5.17
C ALA A 70 -11.60 -21.43 6.14
N LYS A 71 -11.69 -20.61 7.20
CA LYS A 71 -12.78 -20.63 8.20
C LYS A 71 -14.01 -19.81 7.78
N SER A 72 -13.96 -19.16 6.62
CA SER A 72 -15.02 -18.25 6.20
C SER A 72 -16.25 -18.98 5.64
N ASP A 73 -16.17 -20.31 5.42
CA ASP A 73 -17.21 -21.12 4.76
C ASP A 73 -17.74 -20.49 3.45
N ARG A 74 -16.89 -19.74 2.74
CA ARG A 74 -17.22 -18.96 1.52
C ARG A 74 -18.22 -17.82 1.75
N SER A 75 -18.44 -17.40 3.00
CA SER A 75 -19.15 -16.16 3.30
C SER A 75 -18.40 -14.98 2.68
N PHE A 76 -19.02 -14.33 1.71
CA PHE A 76 -18.47 -13.18 1.01
C PHE A 76 -18.00 -12.10 1.99
N ASP A 77 -18.80 -11.75 3.00
CA ASP A 77 -18.46 -10.72 3.98
C ASP A 77 -17.24 -11.08 4.82
N ARG A 78 -17.10 -12.35 5.21
CA ARG A 78 -15.92 -12.82 5.97
C ARG A 78 -14.67 -12.85 5.11
N VAL A 79 -14.79 -13.26 3.85
CA VAL A 79 -13.67 -13.22 2.88
C VAL A 79 -13.23 -11.79 2.66
N ASN A 80 -14.18 -10.89 2.39
CA ASN A 80 -13.93 -9.47 2.17
C ASN A 80 -13.26 -8.83 3.39
N LEU A 81 -13.74 -9.13 4.61
CA LEU A 81 -13.11 -8.67 5.85
C LEU A 81 -11.68 -9.18 6.02
N ALA A 82 -11.42 -10.46 5.74
CA ALA A 82 -10.07 -11.02 5.82
C ALA A 82 -9.11 -10.35 4.80
N THR A 83 -9.58 -10.10 3.58
CA THR A 83 -8.85 -9.39 2.53
C THR A 83 -8.52 -7.95 2.94
N ARG A 84 -9.50 -7.21 3.45
CA ARG A 84 -9.30 -5.85 3.99
C ARG A 84 -8.28 -5.82 5.12
N ASN A 85 -8.38 -6.76 6.05
CA ASN A 85 -7.47 -6.85 7.18
C ASN A 85 -6.02 -7.09 6.71
N LEU A 86 -5.79 -7.98 5.74
CA LEU A 86 -4.46 -8.21 5.18
C LEU A 86 -3.87 -6.94 4.57
N PHE A 87 -4.66 -6.19 3.79
CA PHE A 87 -4.19 -4.92 3.23
C PHE A 87 -3.86 -3.91 4.32
N SER A 88 -4.74 -3.75 5.32
CA SER A 88 -4.53 -2.80 6.43
C SER A 88 -3.29 -3.12 7.27
N THR A 89 -2.95 -4.39 7.49
CA THR A 89 -1.72 -4.74 8.23
C THR A 89 -0.45 -4.46 7.42
N CYS A 90 -0.55 -4.49 6.09
CA CYS A 90 0.57 -4.24 5.17
C CYS A 90 0.73 -2.77 4.77
N LEU A 91 -0.17 -1.91 5.23
CA LEU A 91 -0.18 -0.50 4.92
C LEU A 91 0.88 0.27 5.72
N LEU A 92 1.63 1.13 5.03
CA LEU A 92 2.56 2.07 5.64
C LEU A 92 2.06 3.52 5.52
N ALA A 93 1.40 3.86 4.41
CA ALA A 93 0.78 5.17 4.19
C ALA A 93 -0.38 5.09 3.17
N PRO A 94 -1.42 5.93 3.28
CA PRO A 94 -1.75 6.82 4.39
C PRO A 94 -2.18 6.02 5.63
N ASP A 95 -2.84 6.64 6.60
CA ASP A 95 -3.40 5.94 7.74
C ASP A 95 -4.55 4.99 7.34
N VAL A 96 -4.88 4.06 8.25
CA VAL A 96 -5.91 3.04 8.02
C VAL A 96 -7.32 3.64 7.89
N ASP A 97 -7.62 4.75 8.56
CA ASP A 97 -8.95 5.36 8.52
C ASP A 97 -9.23 5.98 7.15
N THR A 98 -8.21 6.54 6.49
CA THR A 98 -8.28 6.97 5.09
C THR A 98 -8.73 5.82 4.17
N ILE A 99 -8.23 4.60 4.37
CA ILE A 99 -8.63 3.45 3.54
C ILE A 99 -10.03 2.96 3.87
N LYS A 100 -10.43 2.96 5.15
CA LYS A 100 -11.80 2.62 5.53
C LYS A 100 -12.81 3.50 4.81
N ALA A 101 -12.56 4.82 4.78
CA ALA A 101 -13.40 5.77 4.05
C ALA A 101 -13.47 5.44 2.54
N ILE A 102 -12.35 5.06 1.93
CA ILE A 102 -12.31 4.66 0.51
C ILE A 102 -13.11 3.38 0.27
N TRP A 103 -13.02 2.37 1.13
CA TRP A 103 -13.80 1.14 0.98
C TRP A 103 -15.29 1.30 1.30
N GLU A 104 -15.65 2.24 2.17
CA GLU A 104 -17.05 2.61 2.40
C GLU A 104 -17.65 3.27 1.15
N GLN A 105 -16.89 4.16 0.51
CA GLN A 105 -17.33 4.85 -0.70
C GLN A 105 -17.23 3.98 -1.97
N TYR A 106 -16.24 3.10 -2.04
CA TYR A 106 -15.93 2.26 -3.19
C TYR A 106 -15.63 0.80 -2.78
N PRO A 107 -16.64 0.02 -2.34
CA PRO A 107 -16.42 -1.33 -1.81
C PRO A 107 -15.72 -2.28 -2.80
N ALA A 108 -15.98 -2.13 -4.10
CA ALA A 108 -15.41 -2.93 -5.18
C ALA A 108 -13.89 -2.75 -5.35
N LEU A 109 -13.28 -1.72 -4.76
CA LEU A 109 -11.83 -1.53 -4.82
C LEU A 109 -11.04 -2.46 -3.90
N THR A 110 -11.71 -3.21 -3.02
CA THR A 110 -11.03 -4.09 -2.05
C THR A 110 -10.05 -5.06 -2.72
N ASP A 111 -10.48 -5.76 -3.76
CA ASP A 111 -9.64 -6.75 -4.46
C ASP A 111 -8.50 -6.07 -5.21
N THR A 112 -8.81 -4.99 -5.95
CA THR A 112 -7.82 -4.17 -6.68
C THR A 112 -6.71 -3.65 -5.77
N MET A 113 -7.05 -3.25 -4.55
CA MET A 113 -6.09 -2.75 -3.57
C MET A 113 -5.25 -3.88 -2.96
N THR A 114 -5.85 -5.05 -2.74
CA THR A 114 -5.20 -6.14 -2.00
C THR A 114 -4.40 -7.10 -2.89
N GLU A 115 -4.73 -7.21 -4.17
CA GLU A 115 -4.03 -8.08 -5.12
C GLU A 115 -2.50 -7.85 -5.14
N PRO A 116 -1.98 -6.59 -5.16
CA PRO A 116 -0.54 -6.34 -5.08
C PRO A 116 0.11 -6.91 -3.81
N VAL A 117 -0.57 -6.87 -2.66
CA VAL A 117 -0.07 -7.43 -1.39
C VAL A 117 0.07 -8.95 -1.51
N MET A 118 -0.91 -9.63 -2.13
CA MET A 118 -0.85 -11.07 -2.35
C MET A 118 0.25 -11.46 -3.33
N LYS A 119 0.46 -10.68 -4.41
CA LYS A 119 1.55 -10.91 -5.36
C LYS A 119 2.92 -10.83 -4.69
N LEU A 120 3.12 -9.85 -3.81
CA LEU A 120 4.35 -9.74 -3.02
C LEU A 120 4.56 -10.93 -2.10
N ALA A 121 3.50 -11.53 -1.56
CA ALA A 121 3.59 -12.78 -0.78
C ALA A 121 4.02 -13.98 -1.64
N GLY A 122 3.56 -14.04 -2.89
CA GLY A 122 3.88 -15.12 -3.83
C GLY A 122 5.34 -15.12 -4.29
N THR A 123 5.96 -13.95 -4.42
CA THR A 123 7.39 -13.81 -4.78
C THR A 123 8.32 -14.45 -3.74
N ASP A 124 7.92 -14.49 -2.47
CA ASP A 124 8.68 -15.16 -1.40
C ASP A 124 8.57 -16.69 -1.43
N LEU A 125 7.56 -17.20 -2.14
CA LEU A 125 7.20 -18.62 -2.18
C LEU A 125 7.67 -19.30 -3.47
N GLU A 126 8.47 -18.63 -4.31
CA GLU A 126 9.10 -19.28 -5.47
C GLU A 126 9.93 -20.47 -4.99
N VAL A 127 9.31 -21.65 -5.11
CA VAL A 127 9.92 -22.94 -4.88
C VAL A 127 11.07 -23.06 -5.88
N ARG A 128 12.30 -23.17 -5.37
CA ARG A 128 13.42 -23.62 -6.21
C ARG A 128 13.15 -25.07 -6.59
N GLU A 129 12.74 -25.30 -7.83
CA GLU A 129 12.75 -26.65 -8.40
C GLU A 129 14.20 -27.12 -8.47
N GLU A 130 14.58 -28.01 -7.55
CA GLU A 130 15.81 -28.78 -7.67
C GLU A 130 15.53 -30.00 -8.54
N THR A 131 16.11 -30.02 -9.74
CA THR A 131 16.14 -31.23 -10.58
C THR A 131 17.29 -32.13 -10.13
N PHE A 132 16.99 -33.41 -9.95
CA PHE A 132 17.97 -34.48 -9.72
C PHE A 132 18.51 -35.03 -11.04
#